data_AF-A0A9D2JDS3-F1
#
_entry.id   AF-A0A9D2JDS3-F1
#
_cell.length_a   1.000
_cell.length_b   1.000
_cell.length_c   1.000
_cell.angle_alpha   90.00
_cell.angle_beta   90.00
_cell.angle_gamma   90.00
#
_symmetry.space_group_name_H-M   'P 1'
#
loop_
_entity.id
_entity.type
_entity.pdbx_description
1 polymer ?
#
loop_
_entity_poly.entity_id
_entity_poly.type
_entity_poly.pdbx_seq_one_letter_code
_entity_poly.pdbx_strand_id
1 'polypeptide(L)'
;MDWEPAGRSADKPKGKKRRGCLVAIVVVVALLVIAGVSRCGGGGDERLDWPTSGLATMLPKPDSDAGSVIANSDESFSASVDDYTQEKYDSYVAQCQEMGFTVEVENGTGTYAAYSEEGYHLSLTFFDSSVGSMNVTLDAPIEMSTISWPAVGAGSLVPAPTSTTGSIDSDSSGFFFAYVGETSAEDYAAYVDACSDAGFNVDYDRGDTWYGADNADGVSLRVEYHGFNTMSVRVDVPDGTEAEPAAEGEAVSTETTTPTTDASGVNPDFKATMDGYESYINEYIDFINTYNSDPNNVVGMLAQYNEMMQEYANWTEQIDAIDESSLSAADLAYYTEVMGRVNARLLEVGQ
;
A
#
# COMPACT_ATOMS: atom_id res chain seq x y z
N MET A 1 -29.93 25.78 41.05
CA MET A 1 -29.45 24.41 40.77
C MET A 1 -28.40 24.54 39.68
N ASP A 2 -27.15 24.65 40.11
CA ASP A 2 -25.97 24.54 39.26
C ASP A 2 -25.91 23.12 38.69
N TRP A 3 -25.67 23.02 37.39
CA TRP A 3 -25.32 21.77 36.74
C TRP A 3 -24.04 22.01 35.93
N GLU A 4 -22.96 21.36 36.37
CA GLU A 4 -21.69 21.25 35.64
C GLU A 4 -21.81 20.09 34.63
N PRO A 5 -21.34 20.24 33.38
CA PRO A 5 -21.07 19.10 32.53
C PRO A 5 -19.68 18.53 32.85
N ALA A 6 -19.66 17.28 33.31
CA ALA A 6 -18.44 16.53 33.56
C ALA A 6 -17.65 16.32 32.25
N GLY A 7 -16.51 17.01 32.14
CA GLY A 7 -15.49 16.68 31.16
C GLY A 7 -14.91 15.31 31.48
N ARG A 8 -15.14 14.33 30.60
CA ARG A 8 -14.31 13.14 30.52
C ARG A 8 -13.17 13.45 29.56
N SER A 9 -12.02 13.77 30.12
CA SER A 9 -10.74 13.72 29.41
C SER A 9 -10.56 12.32 28.85
N ALA A 10 -10.71 12.16 27.54
CA ALA A 10 -10.13 11.01 26.86
C ALA A 10 -8.61 11.14 27.02
N ASP A 11 -8.01 10.22 27.77
CA ASP A 11 -6.57 10.09 27.84
C ASP A 11 -6.06 9.92 26.40
N LYS A 12 -5.35 10.93 25.89
CA LYS A 12 -4.63 10.82 24.63
C LYS A 12 -3.68 9.63 24.75
N PRO A 13 -3.69 8.66 23.83
CA PRO A 13 -2.63 7.66 23.79
C PRO A 13 -1.30 8.42 23.60
N LYS A 14 -0.39 8.23 24.55
CA LYS A 14 0.96 8.81 24.50
C LYS A 14 1.65 8.27 23.26
N GLY A 15 1.92 9.15 22.30
CA GLY A 15 2.68 8.83 21.10
C GLY A 15 3.98 8.14 21.44
N LYS A 16 4.09 6.86 21.06
CA LYS A 16 5.39 6.22 20.87
C LYS A 16 6.01 6.90 19.66
N LYS A 17 7.25 7.39 19.78
CA LYS A 17 8.04 7.78 18.60
C LYS A 17 8.15 6.54 17.71
N ARG A 18 7.44 6.52 16.58
CA ARG A 18 7.58 5.46 15.58
C ARG A 18 8.85 5.74 14.78
N ARG A 19 9.66 4.69 14.66
CA ARG A 19 10.77 4.57 13.70
C ARG A 19 10.10 4.40 12.33
N GLY A 20 10.72 4.89 11.25
CA GLY A 20 10.11 4.81 9.91
C GLY A 20 9.66 3.38 9.60
N CYS A 21 8.59 3.27 8.82
CA CYS A 21 7.98 2.01 8.40
C CYS A 21 8.33 1.73 6.93
N LEU A 22 8.98 0.58 6.68
CA LEU A 22 9.20 0.06 5.35
C LEU A 22 7.83 -0.43 4.89
N VAL A 23 7.26 0.26 3.92
CA VAL A 23 5.92 -0.05 3.41
C VAL A 23 5.98 -1.41 2.70
N ALA A 24 5.50 -2.45 3.37
CA ALA A 24 5.17 -3.71 2.73
C ALA A 24 3.99 -3.48 1.78
N ILE A 25 4.13 -3.87 0.51
CA ILE A 25 3.04 -3.82 -0.46
C ILE A 25 2.00 -4.85 -0.01
N VAL A 26 0.89 -4.39 0.56
CA VAL A 26 -0.18 -5.25 1.06
C VAL A 26 -1.11 -5.64 -0.10
N VAL A 27 -0.91 -6.83 -0.67
CA VAL A 27 -1.80 -7.37 -1.72
C VAL A 27 -3.05 -8.00 -1.06
N VAL A 28 -3.97 -7.15 -0.58
CA VAL A 28 -5.22 -7.57 0.11
C VAL A 28 -6.27 -8.14 -0.87
N VAL A 29 -6.25 -7.70 -2.13
CA VAL A 29 -7.39 -7.86 -3.05
C VAL A 29 -7.67 -9.33 -3.44
N ALA A 30 -6.65 -10.17 -3.63
CA ALA A 30 -6.87 -11.56 -4.05
C ALA A 30 -7.09 -12.55 -2.89
N LEU A 31 -6.62 -12.23 -1.67
CA LEU A 31 -6.94 -13.01 -0.45
C LEU A 31 -8.45 -12.98 -0.17
N LEU A 32 -9.08 -11.84 -0.43
CA LEU A 32 -10.51 -11.64 -0.23
C LEU A 32 -11.40 -12.45 -1.20
N VAL A 33 -10.97 -12.67 -2.45
CA VAL A 33 -11.75 -13.44 -3.45
C VAL A 33 -11.82 -14.94 -3.09
N ILE A 34 -10.77 -15.50 -2.48
CA ILE A 34 -10.68 -16.94 -2.17
C ILE A 34 -11.41 -17.30 -0.88
N ALA A 35 -11.49 -16.37 0.09
CA ALA A 35 -12.35 -16.52 1.27
C ALA A 35 -13.83 -16.72 0.88
N GLY A 36 -14.32 -15.99 -0.12
CA GLY A 36 -15.71 -16.07 -0.61
C GLY A 36 -16.09 -17.38 -1.34
N VAL A 37 -15.13 -18.17 -1.82
CA VAL A 37 -15.40 -19.42 -2.58
C VAL A 37 -15.25 -20.70 -1.73
N SER A 38 -14.67 -20.60 -0.52
CA SER A 38 -14.19 -21.76 0.25
C SER A 38 -15.24 -22.57 1.04
N ARG A 39 -16.56 -22.41 0.83
CA ARG A 39 -17.58 -23.25 1.52
C ARG A 39 -18.41 -24.13 0.60
N CYS A 40 -17.72 -25.02 -0.12
CA CYS A 40 -18.27 -26.31 -0.51
C CYS A 40 -17.53 -27.45 0.22
N GLY A 41 -17.77 -27.59 1.52
CA GLY A 41 -17.50 -28.84 2.26
C GLY A 41 -16.69 -28.70 3.55
N GLY A 42 -17.38 -28.83 4.69
CA GLY A 42 -16.77 -29.37 5.91
C GLY A 42 -16.62 -28.41 7.10
N GLY A 43 -17.65 -28.38 7.95
CA GLY A 43 -17.61 -28.25 9.41
C GLY A 43 -16.42 -27.57 10.08
N GLY A 44 -16.54 -26.25 10.28
CA GLY A 44 -15.82 -25.46 11.27
C GLY A 44 -16.67 -24.24 11.58
N ASP A 45 -17.03 -24.07 12.85
CA ASP A 45 -17.93 -23.06 13.40
C ASP A 45 -17.22 -21.68 13.45
N GLU A 46 -16.70 -21.20 12.32
CA GLU A 46 -16.04 -19.89 12.23
C GLU A 46 -17.10 -18.81 12.09
N ARG A 47 -17.48 -18.28 13.24
CA ARG A 47 -18.35 -17.13 13.42
C ARG A 47 -17.50 -15.86 13.28
N LEU A 48 -17.91 -14.94 12.41
CA LEU A 48 -17.32 -13.61 12.28
C LEU A 48 -17.39 -12.89 13.64
N ASP A 49 -16.23 -12.70 14.26
CA ASP A 49 -16.08 -11.90 15.47
C ASP A 49 -15.58 -10.51 15.08
N TRP A 50 -16.50 -9.54 15.02
CA TRP A 50 -16.16 -8.19 14.60
C TRP A 50 -15.30 -7.51 15.66
N PRO A 51 -14.11 -6.95 15.31
CA PRO A 51 -13.20 -6.43 16.32
C PRO A 51 -13.78 -5.23 17.08
N THR A 52 -13.45 -5.15 18.37
CA THR A 52 -13.86 -4.05 19.26
C THR A 52 -12.75 -3.02 19.51
N SER A 53 -11.67 -3.11 18.73
CA SER A 53 -10.49 -2.23 18.74
C SER A 53 -9.96 -2.05 17.32
N GLY A 54 -9.06 -1.08 17.11
CA GLY A 54 -8.52 -0.77 15.79
C GLY A 54 -9.53 -0.07 14.88
N LEU A 55 -9.22 -0.03 13.58
CA LEU A 55 -10.05 0.67 12.60
C LEU A 55 -11.46 0.08 12.43
N ALA A 56 -11.67 -1.21 12.74
CA ALA A 56 -12.99 -1.85 12.71
C ALA A 56 -14.06 -1.13 13.57
N THR A 57 -13.64 -0.38 14.59
CA THR A 57 -14.53 0.39 15.47
C THR A 57 -15.16 1.61 14.80
N MET A 58 -14.64 2.02 13.65
CA MET A 58 -15.16 3.13 12.84
C MET A 58 -16.18 2.67 11.80
N LEU A 59 -16.54 1.39 11.81
CA LEU A 59 -17.52 0.82 10.91
C LEU A 59 -18.68 0.18 11.70
N PRO A 60 -19.88 0.13 11.11
CA PRO A 60 -20.97 -0.60 11.72
C PRO A 60 -20.64 -2.10 11.71
N LYS A 61 -21.08 -2.84 12.73
CA LYS A 61 -21.02 -4.30 12.68
C LYS A 61 -21.98 -4.79 11.57
N PRO A 62 -21.54 -5.64 10.64
CA PRO A 62 -22.42 -6.17 9.59
C PRO A 62 -23.53 -7.07 10.14
N ASP A 63 -24.63 -7.19 9.41
CA ASP A 63 -25.77 -8.07 9.72
C ASP A 63 -25.52 -9.51 9.22
N SER A 64 -24.37 -10.04 9.62
CA SER A 64 -23.97 -11.42 9.46
C SER A 64 -22.94 -11.77 10.52
N ASP A 65 -23.00 -13.01 10.98
CA ASP A 65 -21.95 -13.60 11.80
C ASP A 65 -21.15 -14.66 11.01
N ALA A 66 -21.25 -14.66 9.68
CA ALA A 66 -20.47 -15.51 8.80
C ALA A 66 -19.42 -14.65 8.06
N GLY A 67 -18.18 -15.13 8.03
CA GLY A 67 -17.06 -14.41 7.41
C GLY A 67 -15.80 -14.47 8.26
N SER A 68 -14.82 -13.63 7.92
CA SER A 68 -13.53 -13.57 8.59
C SER A 68 -12.94 -12.16 8.55
N VAL A 69 -12.21 -11.81 9.62
CA VAL A 69 -11.35 -10.62 9.65
C VAL A 69 -9.97 -11.04 9.14
N ILE A 70 -9.44 -10.28 8.19
CA ILE A 70 -8.17 -10.54 7.51
C ILE A 70 -7.08 -9.66 8.10
N ALA A 71 -7.35 -8.37 8.30
CA ALA A 71 -6.45 -7.44 8.95
C ALA A 71 -7.22 -6.46 9.84
N ASN A 72 -6.61 -6.06 10.96
CA ASN A 72 -7.12 -4.99 11.81
C ASN A 72 -5.98 -4.35 12.61
N SER A 73 -5.52 -3.19 12.16
CA SER A 73 -4.54 -2.36 12.85
C SER A 73 -5.09 -0.94 13.07
N ASP A 74 -4.21 0.01 13.39
CA ASP A 74 -4.49 1.45 13.35
C ASP A 74 -4.30 2.06 11.95
N GLU A 75 -3.80 1.30 10.98
CA GLU A 75 -3.47 1.75 9.62
C GLU A 75 -4.38 1.15 8.55
N SER A 76 -4.78 -0.11 8.72
CA SER A 76 -5.69 -0.78 7.78
C SER A 76 -6.61 -1.79 8.48
N PHE A 77 -7.80 -1.96 7.90
CA PHE A 77 -8.75 -2.99 8.27
C PHE A 77 -9.29 -3.67 7.01
N SER A 78 -9.41 -4.99 7.06
CA SER A 78 -10.07 -5.76 6.00
C SER A 78 -10.82 -6.97 6.56
N ALA A 79 -12.00 -7.23 5.99
CA ALA A 79 -12.83 -8.38 6.33
C ALA A 79 -13.67 -8.86 5.13
N SER A 80 -13.95 -10.17 5.12
CA SER A 80 -14.99 -10.77 4.29
C SER A 80 -16.21 -11.06 5.15
N VAL A 81 -17.39 -10.68 4.65
CA VAL A 81 -18.68 -10.93 5.29
C VAL A 81 -19.51 -11.80 4.35
N ASP A 82 -19.80 -13.02 4.79
CA ASP A 82 -20.58 -14.00 4.02
C ASP A 82 -22.07 -13.92 4.38
N ASP A 83 -22.92 -14.68 3.66
CA ASP A 83 -24.37 -14.70 3.87
C ASP A 83 -24.99 -13.29 3.76
N TYR A 84 -24.54 -12.57 2.74
CA TYR A 84 -24.93 -11.20 2.47
C TYR A 84 -25.81 -11.12 1.23
N THR A 85 -26.98 -10.51 1.36
CA THR A 85 -27.85 -10.21 0.22
C THR A 85 -27.61 -8.78 -0.25
N GLN A 86 -28.09 -8.45 -1.46
CA GLN A 86 -28.10 -7.06 -1.93
C GLN A 86 -28.78 -6.11 -0.91
N GLU A 87 -29.88 -6.53 -0.29
CA GLU A 87 -30.59 -5.71 0.71
C GLU A 87 -29.74 -5.45 1.96
N LYS A 88 -29.00 -6.46 2.44
CA LYS A 88 -28.07 -6.30 3.56
C LYS A 88 -26.90 -5.39 3.18
N TYR A 89 -26.38 -5.52 1.95
CA TYR A 89 -25.34 -4.65 1.40
C TYR A 89 -25.79 -3.18 1.35
N ASP A 90 -26.94 -2.91 0.75
CA ASP A 90 -27.50 -1.56 0.63
C ASP A 90 -27.72 -0.92 2.02
N SER A 91 -28.19 -1.72 2.98
CA SER A 91 -28.35 -1.29 4.38
C SER A 91 -27.00 -1.01 5.06
N TYR A 92 -25.97 -1.80 4.77
CA TYR A 92 -24.62 -1.59 5.32
C TYR A 92 -24.00 -0.30 4.76
N VAL A 93 -24.12 -0.07 3.45
CA VAL A 93 -23.70 1.18 2.80
C VAL A 93 -24.37 2.39 3.44
N ALA A 94 -25.68 2.33 3.70
CA ALA A 94 -26.40 3.41 4.38
C ALA A 94 -25.87 3.69 5.79
N GLN A 95 -25.56 2.64 6.57
CA GLN A 95 -24.96 2.81 7.90
C GLN A 95 -23.55 3.41 7.82
N CYS A 96 -22.73 3.02 6.85
CA CYS A 96 -21.42 3.64 6.61
C CYS A 96 -21.56 5.14 6.26
N GLN A 97 -22.55 5.51 5.47
CA GLN A 97 -22.86 6.92 5.19
C GLN A 97 -23.26 7.68 6.45
N GLU A 98 -24.07 7.08 7.33
CA GLU A 98 -24.42 7.66 8.63
C GLU A 98 -23.20 7.84 9.56
N MET A 99 -22.17 7.01 9.39
CA MET A 99 -20.88 7.14 10.09
C MET A 99 -19.94 8.19 9.47
N GLY A 100 -20.35 8.85 8.38
CA GLY A 100 -19.62 9.98 7.79
C GLY A 100 -18.77 9.65 6.56
N PHE A 101 -18.86 8.42 6.04
CA PHE A 101 -18.20 8.04 4.77
C PHE A 101 -19.00 8.57 3.58
N THR A 102 -18.91 9.88 3.34
CA THR A 102 -19.71 10.61 2.33
C THR A 102 -18.91 11.59 1.48
N VAL A 103 -17.59 11.68 1.69
CA VAL A 103 -16.70 12.56 0.91
C VAL A 103 -16.19 11.82 -0.32
N GLU A 104 -16.17 12.48 -1.48
CA GLU A 104 -15.72 11.91 -2.77
C GLU A 104 -16.27 10.50 -3.03
N VAL A 105 -17.60 10.38 -3.03
CA VAL A 105 -18.27 9.09 -3.19
C VAL A 105 -18.09 8.53 -4.59
N GLU A 106 -17.59 7.31 -4.66
CA GLU A 106 -17.60 6.46 -5.83
C GLU A 106 -18.59 5.32 -5.62
N ASN A 107 -19.56 5.19 -6.51
CA ASN A 107 -20.60 4.16 -6.40
C ASN A 107 -20.78 3.46 -7.74
N GLY A 108 -20.75 2.13 -7.70
CA GLY A 108 -20.89 1.26 -8.86
C GLY A 108 -21.82 0.09 -8.57
N THR A 109 -21.95 -0.80 -9.54
CA THR A 109 -22.78 -2.00 -9.34
C THR A 109 -22.09 -2.92 -8.35
N GLY A 110 -22.62 -3.01 -7.13
CA GLY A 110 -22.03 -3.78 -6.05
C GLY A 110 -20.74 -3.17 -5.49
N THR A 111 -20.47 -1.89 -5.72
CA THR A 111 -19.30 -1.22 -5.14
C THR A 111 -19.67 0.12 -4.51
N TYR A 112 -19.02 0.42 -3.39
CA TYR A 112 -19.15 1.70 -2.72
C TYR A 112 -17.80 2.07 -2.11
N ALA A 113 -17.25 3.21 -2.50
CA ALA A 113 -16.07 3.78 -1.88
C ALA A 113 -16.32 5.24 -1.52
N ALA A 114 -15.79 5.68 -0.38
CA ALA A 114 -15.91 7.05 0.07
C ALA A 114 -14.88 7.36 1.16
N TYR A 115 -14.56 8.63 1.29
CA TYR A 115 -13.77 9.16 2.40
C TYR A 115 -14.66 9.63 3.54
N SER A 116 -14.11 9.59 4.74
CA SER A 116 -14.58 10.41 5.86
C SER A 116 -14.04 11.84 5.78
N GLU A 117 -14.58 12.77 6.56
CA GLU A 117 -14.02 14.13 6.69
C GLU A 117 -12.57 14.14 7.23
N GLU A 118 -12.18 13.08 7.96
CA GLU A 118 -10.84 12.91 8.52
C GLU A 118 -9.87 12.20 7.55
N GLY A 119 -10.33 11.80 6.37
CA GLY A 119 -9.49 11.20 5.31
C GLY A 119 -9.37 9.68 5.36
N TYR A 120 -10.05 8.99 6.28
CA TYR A 120 -10.17 7.53 6.22
C TYR A 120 -10.91 7.11 4.96
N HIS A 121 -10.38 6.12 4.23
CA HIS A 121 -10.92 5.64 2.97
C HIS A 121 -11.61 4.28 3.14
N LEU A 122 -12.93 4.25 2.97
CA LEU A 122 -13.73 3.04 2.98
C LEU A 122 -13.92 2.54 1.54
N SER A 123 -13.72 1.23 1.33
CA SER A 123 -14.14 0.56 0.09
C SER A 123 -14.90 -0.73 0.42
N LEU A 124 -16.04 -0.89 -0.26
CA LEU A 124 -16.97 -1.99 -0.12
C LEU A 124 -17.19 -2.62 -1.48
N THR A 125 -17.06 -3.95 -1.56
CA THR A 125 -17.38 -4.71 -2.78
C THR A 125 -18.32 -5.86 -2.45
N PHE A 126 -19.43 -5.95 -3.16
CA PHE A 126 -20.45 -6.98 -3.05
C PHE A 126 -20.36 -7.96 -4.22
N PHE A 127 -20.36 -9.25 -3.89
CA PHE A 127 -20.37 -10.34 -4.85
C PHE A 127 -21.71 -11.04 -4.80
N ASP A 128 -22.52 -10.83 -5.83
CA ASP A 128 -23.78 -11.53 -6.02
C ASP A 128 -23.52 -12.97 -6.51
N SER A 129 -23.33 -13.86 -5.54
CA SER A 129 -23.12 -15.30 -5.74
C SER A 129 -24.24 -16.10 -5.07
N SER A 130 -24.23 -17.43 -5.20
CA SER A 130 -25.26 -18.28 -4.59
C SER A 130 -25.38 -18.15 -3.06
N VAL A 131 -24.32 -17.70 -2.38
CA VAL A 131 -24.31 -17.40 -0.95
C VAL A 131 -24.24 -15.90 -0.65
N GLY A 132 -23.71 -15.11 -1.60
CA GLY A 132 -23.54 -13.66 -1.48
C GLY A 132 -22.51 -13.26 -0.43
N SER A 133 -21.61 -12.35 -0.77
CA SER A 133 -20.59 -11.86 0.17
C SER A 133 -20.24 -10.39 -0.05
N MET A 134 -19.76 -9.74 0.99
CA MET A 134 -19.27 -8.36 0.97
C MET A 134 -17.84 -8.31 1.52
N ASN A 135 -16.94 -7.70 0.77
CA ASN A 135 -15.63 -7.29 1.25
C ASN A 135 -15.69 -5.87 1.79
N VAL A 136 -15.04 -5.67 2.91
CA VAL A 136 -14.92 -4.38 3.59
C VAL A 136 -13.45 -4.06 3.76
N THR A 137 -13.00 -2.92 3.27
CA THR A 137 -11.68 -2.37 3.57
C THR A 137 -11.79 -0.95 4.10
N LEU A 138 -10.95 -0.61 5.07
CA LEU A 138 -10.84 0.73 5.61
C LEU A 138 -9.38 1.06 5.87
N ASP A 139 -8.91 2.12 5.23
CA ASP A 139 -7.53 2.58 5.33
C ASP A 139 -7.46 3.91 6.08
N ALA A 140 -6.44 4.06 6.93
CA ALA A 140 -6.13 5.29 7.62
C ALA A 140 -5.66 6.38 6.63
N PRO A 141 -5.92 7.67 6.93
CA PRO A 141 -5.35 8.75 6.14
C PRO A 141 -3.82 8.68 6.20
N ILE A 142 -3.18 9.06 5.09
CA ILE A 142 -1.72 9.15 5.04
C ILE A 142 -1.28 10.30 5.94
N GLU A 143 -0.37 10.02 6.86
CA GLU A 143 0.20 11.02 7.76
C GLU A 143 1.11 11.98 6.97
N MET A 144 0.62 13.19 6.72
CA MET A 144 1.35 14.22 5.98
C MET A 144 2.08 15.19 6.90
N SER A 145 3.19 15.74 6.42
CA SER A 145 3.96 16.80 7.07
C SER A 145 4.48 17.82 6.05
N THR A 146 5.18 18.86 6.50
CA THR A 146 5.86 19.76 5.56
C THR A 146 7.09 19.07 4.98
N ILE A 147 7.11 18.88 3.66
CA ILE A 147 8.23 18.29 2.92
C ILE A 147 9.05 19.35 2.20
N SER A 148 10.33 19.05 1.99
CA SER A 148 11.19 19.77 1.06
C SER A 148 11.49 18.84 -0.10
N TRP A 149 11.10 19.22 -1.32
CA TRP A 149 11.33 18.39 -2.49
C TRP A 149 12.85 18.19 -2.71
N PRO A 150 13.31 16.97 -3.02
CA PRO A 150 14.73 16.69 -3.13
C PRO A 150 15.38 17.45 -4.28
N ALA A 151 16.57 17.99 -4.03
CA ALA A 151 17.39 18.69 -5.01
C ALA A 151 18.47 17.80 -5.67
N VAL A 152 18.59 16.56 -5.20
CA VAL A 152 19.50 15.52 -5.70
C VAL A 152 18.76 14.18 -5.72
N GLY A 153 19.31 13.17 -6.38
CA GLY A 153 18.70 11.83 -6.44
C GLY A 153 17.52 11.74 -7.41
N ALA A 154 16.82 10.60 -7.41
CA ALA A 154 15.76 10.32 -8.38
C ALA A 154 14.62 11.35 -8.31
N GLY A 155 14.27 11.85 -7.12
CA GLY A 155 13.21 12.85 -6.97
C GLY A 155 13.55 14.21 -7.59
N SER A 156 14.83 14.54 -7.75
CA SER A 156 15.28 15.78 -8.41
C SER A 156 15.13 15.77 -9.93
N LEU A 157 14.85 14.62 -10.52
CA LEU A 157 14.66 14.45 -11.97
C LEU A 157 13.28 14.93 -12.42
N VAL A 158 12.32 15.07 -11.51
CA VAL A 158 10.97 15.57 -11.79
C VAL A 158 10.76 16.97 -11.20
N PRO A 159 9.87 17.79 -11.78
CA PRO A 159 9.49 19.08 -11.21
C PRO A 159 9.03 18.95 -9.76
N ALA A 160 9.27 19.97 -8.93
CA ALA A 160 8.67 20.02 -7.61
C ALA A 160 7.17 20.36 -7.73
N PRO A 161 6.27 19.69 -6.98
CA PRO A 161 4.86 20.03 -6.94
C PRO A 161 4.64 21.38 -6.27
N THR A 162 3.47 21.99 -6.53
CA THR A 162 3.09 23.27 -5.91
C THR A 162 2.93 23.15 -4.39
N SER A 163 2.37 22.04 -3.93
CA SER A 163 2.17 21.76 -2.51
C SER A 163 3.47 21.35 -1.84
N THR A 164 3.65 21.81 -0.60
CA THR A 164 4.75 21.38 0.28
C THR A 164 4.27 20.47 1.40
N THR A 165 3.02 20.00 1.33
CA THR A 165 2.42 19.08 2.29
C THR A 165 2.50 17.67 1.73
N GLY A 166 3.12 16.73 2.44
CA GLY A 166 3.33 15.38 1.94
C GLY A 166 4.07 14.45 2.88
N SER A 167 4.42 13.27 2.36
CA SER A 167 5.34 12.30 2.98
C SER A 167 6.32 11.84 1.91
N ILE A 168 7.62 11.84 2.22
CA ILE A 168 8.63 11.21 1.38
C ILE A 168 8.97 9.88 2.03
N ASP A 169 8.55 8.79 1.39
CA ASP A 169 8.72 7.44 1.91
C ASP A 169 10.05 6.86 1.46
N SER A 170 10.57 7.29 0.30
CA SER A 170 11.89 6.87 -0.20
C SER A 170 12.51 7.93 -1.10
N ASP A 171 13.81 8.17 -0.90
CA ASP A 171 14.62 9.03 -1.76
C ASP A 171 16.05 8.49 -1.85
N SER A 172 16.39 7.97 -3.01
CA SER A 172 17.71 7.43 -3.34
C SER A 172 18.11 7.86 -4.75
N SER A 173 19.31 7.50 -5.18
CA SER A 173 19.72 7.73 -6.57
C SER A 173 18.94 6.90 -7.59
N GLY A 174 18.44 5.73 -7.19
CA GLY A 174 17.76 4.77 -8.06
C GLY A 174 16.24 4.83 -8.01
N PHE A 175 15.68 5.36 -6.92
CA PHE A 175 14.26 5.27 -6.63
C PHE A 175 13.81 6.44 -5.77
N PHE A 176 12.65 7.01 -6.11
CA PHE A 176 11.97 8.02 -5.32
C PHE A 176 10.47 7.69 -5.22
N PHE A 177 9.90 7.84 -4.03
CA PHE A 177 8.47 7.71 -3.80
C PHE A 177 8.01 8.70 -2.72
N ALA A 178 6.99 9.47 -3.05
CA ALA A 178 6.39 10.43 -2.14
C ALA A 178 4.89 10.58 -2.39
N TYR A 179 4.15 10.88 -1.32
CA TYR A 179 2.80 11.41 -1.38
C TYR A 179 2.81 12.93 -1.22
N VAL A 180 1.93 13.60 -1.95
CA VAL A 180 1.76 15.04 -1.95
C VAL A 180 0.29 15.36 -1.69
N GLY A 181 0.00 15.82 -0.48
CA GLY A 181 -1.32 16.27 -0.06
C GLY A 181 -1.63 17.70 -0.50
N GLU A 182 -2.85 18.16 -0.25
CA GLU A 182 -3.35 19.47 -0.72
C GLU A 182 -3.23 19.65 -2.25
N THR A 183 -3.23 18.54 -2.99
CA THR A 183 -3.16 18.52 -4.45
C THR A 183 -4.57 18.32 -4.98
N SER A 184 -5.22 19.38 -5.48
CA SER A 184 -6.51 19.19 -6.15
C SER A 184 -6.37 18.41 -7.46
N ALA A 185 -7.47 17.91 -8.02
CA ALA A 185 -7.45 17.28 -9.34
C ALA A 185 -6.90 18.23 -10.44
N GLU A 186 -7.09 19.54 -10.31
CA GLU A 186 -6.52 20.54 -11.21
C GLU A 186 -5.00 20.67 -11.01
N ASP A 187 -4.53 20.67 -9.76
CA ASP A 187 -3.09 20.70 -9.43
C ASP A 187 -2.38 19.42 -9.91
N TYR A 188 -3.02 18.26 -9.78
CA TYR A 188 -2.54 17.00 -10.31
C TYR A 188 -2.38 17.06 -11.84
N ALA A 189 -3.41 17.51 -12.56
CA ALA A 189 -3.35 17.63 -14.01
C ALA A 189 -2.24 18.59 -14.46
N ALA A 190 -2.09 19.72 -13.77
CA ALA A 190 -1.02 20.68 -14.03
C ALA A 190 0.38 20.09 -13.73
N TYR A 191 0.50 19.28 -12.69
CA TYR A 191 1.75 18.59 -12.36
C TYR A 191 2.13 17.54 -13.42
N VAL A 192 1.16 16.75 -13.89
CA VAL A 192 1.36 15.81 -15.00
C VAL A 192 1.84 16.53 -16.26
N ASP A 193 1.23 17.66 -16.63
CA ASP A 193 1.66 18.45 -17.79
C ASP A 193 3.09 18.98 -17.58
N ALA A 194 3.44 19.45 -16.38
CA ALA A 194 4.79 19.89 -16.05
C ALA A 194 5.83 18.76 -16.14
N CYS A 195 5.49 17.54 -15.70
CA CYS A 195 6.35 16.37 -15.84
C CYS A 195 6.57 16.01 -17.33
N SER A 196 5.50 16.08 -18.14
CA SER A 196 5.57 15.83 -19.58
C SER A 196 6.47 16.84 -20.30
N ASP A 197 6.32 18.13 -19.95
CA ASP A 197 7.16 19.23 -20.45
C ASP A 197 8.63 19.12 -19.98
N ALA A 198 8.86 18.51 -18.81
CA ALA A 198 10.19 18.21 -18.28
C ALA A 198 10.89 17.03 -18.97
N GLY A 199 10.22 16.36 -19.91
CA GLY A 199 10.81 15.31 -20.75
C GLY A 199 10.30 13.91 -20.48
N PHE A 200 9.41 13.70 -19.50
CA PHE A 200 8.73 12.43 -19.29
C PHE A 200 7.56 12.29 -20.25
N ASN A 201 7.85 12.12 -21.53
CA ASN A 201 6.88 12.05 -22.62
C ASN A 201 7.15 10.91 -23.62
N VAL A 202 8.07 10.01 -23.27
CA VAL A 202 8.38 8.79 -24.03
C VAL A 202 7.50 7.66 -23.52
N ASP A 203 6.99 6.84 -24.45
CA ASP A 203 6.17 5.64 -24.16
C ASP A 203 5.08 5.87 -23.09
N TYR A 204 4.47 7.05 -23.12
CA TYR A 204 3.53 7.47 -22.10
C TYR A 204 2.17 6.77 -22.25
N ASP A 205 1.53 6.55 -21.11
CA ASP A 205 0.12 6.21 -21.01
C ASP A 205 -0.52 7.02 -19.88
N ARG A 206 -1.81 7.34 -20.03
CA ARG A 206 -2.51 8.20 -19.06
C ARG A 206 -3.99 7.91 -18.98
N GLY A 207 -4.51 7.95 -17.75
CA GLY A 207 -5.93 7.98 -17.45
C GLY A 207 -6.33 9.28 -16.74
N ASP A 208 -7.53 9.29 -16.17
CA ASP A 208 -8.02 10.43 -15.39
C ASP A 208 -7.28 10.58 -14.05
N THR A 209 -6.84 9.46 -13.47
CA THR A 209 -6.21 9.39 -12.14
C THR A 209 -4.79 8.86 -12.16
N TRP A 210 -4.18 8.66 -13.33
CA TRP A 210 -2.82 8.15 -13.40
C TRP A 210 -2.10 8.60 -14.67
N TYR A 211 -0.78 8.72 -14.56
CA TYR A 211 0.14 9.07 -15.63
C TYR A 211 1.39 8.22 -15.49
N GLY A 212 1.80 7.54 -16.56
CA GLY A 212 3.07 6.83 -16.64
C GLY A 212 3.82 7.28 -17.88
N ALA A 213 5.11 7.59 -17.76
CA ALA A 213 5.95 7.94 -18.90
C ALA A 213 7.42 7.76 -18.58
N ASP A 214 8.21 7.53 -19.63
CA ASP A 214 9.66 7.53 -19.56
C ASP A 214 10.23 8.87 -20.05
N ASN A 215 11.46 9.16 -19.67
CA ASN A 215 12.26 10.19 -20.31
C ASN A 215 13.25 9.59 -21.34
N ALA A 216 13.99 10.44 -22.05
CA ALA A 216 14.94 10.01 -23.08
C ALA A 216 16.11 9.15 -22.54
N ASP A 217 16.39 9.24 -21.24
CA ASP A 217 17.44 8.49 -20.55
C ASP A 217 16.93 7.14 -20.00
N GLY A 218 15.64 6.83 -20.22
CA GLY A 218 15.01 5.60 -19.75
C GLY A 218 14.60 5.62 -18.28
N VAL A 219 14.57 6.79 -17.64
CA VAL A 219 14.01 6.96 -16.29
C VAL A 219 12.50 6.93 -16.39
N SER A 220 11.86 6.10 -15.57
CA SER A 220 10.41 5.94 -15.53
C SER A 220 9.78 6.80 -14.44
N LEU A 221 8.71 7.49 -14.79
CA LEU A 221 7.85 8.26 -13.89
C LEU A 221 6.46 7.64 -13.85
N ARG A 222 5.91 7.51 -12.64
CA ARG A 222 4.49 7.26 -12.41
C ARG A 222 3.92 8.27 -11.43
N VAL A 223 2.80 8.88 -11.80
CA VAL A 223 2.05 9.83 -10.96
C VAL A 223 0.60 9.36 -10.87
N GLU A 224 0.11 9.09 -9.66
CA GLU A 224 -1.26 8.63 -9.42
C GLU A 224 -2.01 9.62 -8.53
N TYR A 225 -3.27 9.88 -8.84
CA TYR A 225 -4.19 10.65 -8.02
C TYR A 225 -5.08 9.69 -7.24
N HIS A 226 -5.01 9.75 -5.91
CA HIS A 226 -5.69 8.81 -5.03
C HIS A 226 -7.07 9.31 -4.58
N GLY A 227 -7.44 10.55 -4.88
CA GLY A 227 -8.57 11.21 -4.22
C GLY A 227 -8.15 11.91 -2.94
N PHE A 228 -9.09 12.59 -2.29
CA PHE A 228 -8.88 13.36 -1.06
C PHE A 228 -7.69 14.34 -1.14
N ASN A 229 -7.58 15.03 -2.27
CA ASN A 229 -6.50 15.95 -2.62
C ASN A 229 -5.08 15.37 -2.43
N THR A 230 -4.90 14.09 -2.74
CA THR A 230 -3.62 13.40 -2.58
C THR A 230 -3.17 12.79 -3.90
N MET A 231 -1.92 13.08 -4.29
CA MET A 231 -1.24 12.36 -5.37
C MET A 231 0.00 11.63 -4.85
N SER A 232 0.42 10.57 -5.54
CA SER A 232 1.74 9.96 -5.35
C SER A 232 2.62 10.23 -6.56
N VAL A 233 3.93 10.34 -6.31
CA VAL A 233 4.96 10.50 -7.33
C VAL A 233 6.00 9.41 -7.11
N ARG A 234 6.23 8.60 -8.15
CA ARG A 234 7.21 7.53 -8.18
C ARG A 234 8.18 7.76 -9.34
N VAL A 235 9.47 7.65 -9.06
CA VAL A 235 10.54 7.69 -10.07
C VAL A 235 11.43 6.48 -9.90
N ASP A 236 11.64 5.74 -10.98
CA ASP A 236 12.55 4.60 -11.06
C ASP A 236 13.66 4.92 -12.07
N VAL A 237 14.90 4.93 -11.63
CA VAL A 237 16.08 5.14 -12.47
C VAL A 237 16.69 3.77 -12.77
N PRO A 238 16.87 3.40 -14.06
CA PRO A 238 17.42 2.10 -14.41
C PRO A 238 18.89 1.97 -13.98
N ASP A 239 19.26 0.78 -13.51
CA ASP A 239 20.63 0.45 -13.14
C ASP A 239 21.59 0.66 -14.32
N GLY A 240 22.53 1.59 -14.16
CA GLY A 240 23.54 1.92 -15.19
C GLY A 240 23.42 3.33 -15.78
N THR A 241 22.41 4.13 -15.39
CA THR A 241 22.36 5.55 -15.72
C THR A 241 23.13 6.34 -14.67
N GLU A 242 24.45 6.44 -14.89
CA GLU A 242 25.27 7.42 -14.19
C GLU A 242 24.77 8.80 -14.65
N ALA A 243 24.08 9.54 -13.77
CA ALA A 243 23.73 10.93 -14.01
C ALA A 243 25.02 11.69 -14.30
N GLU A 244 25.27 11.99 -15.56
CA GLU A 244 26.46 12.68 -16.03
C GLU A 244 26.42 14.10 -15.44
N PRO A 245 27.33 14.48 -14.51
CA PRO A 245 27.36 15.85 -14.04
C PRO A 245 27.99 16.70 -15.14
N ALA A 246 27.25 17.70 -15.61
CA ALA A 246 27.79 18.74 -16.48
C ALA A 246 29.05 19.36 -15.85
N ALA A 247 30.16 19.26 -16.57
CA ALA A 247 31.51 19.56 -16.10
C ALA A 247 31.81 21.06 -15.96
N GLU A 248 32.41 21.43 -14.82
CA GLU A 248 33.51 22.39 -14.61
C GLU A 248 33.77 22.42 -13.08
N GLY A 249 34.95 22.23 -12.46
CA GLY A 249 36.32 21.94 -12.83
C GLY A 249 37.14 21.91 -11.51
N GLU A 250 38.25 21.15 -11.51
CA GLU A 250 39.36 21.13 -10.54
C GLU A 250 39.25 20.31 -9.22
N ALA A 251 39.62 19.03 -9.36
CA ALA A 251 40.62 18.25 -8.62
C ALA A 251 40.85 18.45 -7.10
N VAL A 252 40.65 17.39 -6.31
CA VAL A 252 41.68 16.84 -5.40
C VAL A 252 41.56 15.31 -5.31
N SER A 253 42.66 14.63 -5.62
CA SER A 253 42.88 13.19 -5.40
C SER A 253 42.90 12.82 -3.92
N THR A 254 42.26 11.70 -3.57
CA THR A 254 42.76 10.78 -2.56
C THR A 254 42.57 9.35 -3.03
N GLU A 255 43.64 8.76 -3.57
CA GLU A 255 43.82 7.31 -3.53
C GLU A 255 44.00 6.89 -2.06
N THR A 256 43.25 5.89 -1.60
CA THR A 256 43.70 4.96 -0.55
C THR A 256 42.89 3.67 -0.64
N THR A 257 43.47 2.72 -1.38
CA THR A 257 43.56 1.29 -1.11
C THR A 257 42.36 0.56 -0.49
N THR A 258 41.73 -0.26 -1.32
CA THR A 258 41.17 -1.55 -0.92
C THR A 258 42.18 -2.40 -0.14
N PRO A 259 41.70 -3.21 0.80
CA PRO A 259 42.04 -4.62 0.75
C PRO A 259 40.78 -5.46 0.58
N THR A 260 40.88 -6.40 -0.36
CA THR A 260 39.96 -7.52 -0.57
C THR A 260 39.59 -8.21 0.73
N THR A 261 38.29 -8.34 1.00
CA THR A 261 37.70 -9.41 1.80
C THR A 261 36.28 -9.64 1.27
N ASP A 262 36.02 -10.84 0.74
CA ASP A 262 34.68 -11.29 0.32
C ASP A 262 33.66 -11.10 1.46
N ALA A 263 32.61 -10.30 1.23
CA ALA A 263 31.32 -10.32 1.93
C ALA A 263 30.46 -9.15 1.43
N SER A 264 29.29 -9.43 0.86
CA SER A 264 28.26 -8.43 0.57
C SER A 264 28.02 -7.57 1.82
N GLY A 265 28.17 -6.25 1.74
CA GLY A 265 28.05 -5.33 2.89
C GLY A 265 26.66 -5.27 3.55
N VAL A 266 25.76 -6.17 3.18
CA VAL A 266 24.41 -6.35 3.71
C VAL A 266 24.48 -7.12 5.02
N ASN A 267 23.79 -6.63 6.04
CA ASN A 267 23.59 -7.33 7.30
C ASN A 267 22.94 -8.70 7.03
N PRO A 268 23.57 -9.82 7.46
CA PRO A 268 23.05 -11.16 7.20
C PRO A 268 21.64 -11.40 7.71
N ASP A 269 21.28 -10.81 8.86
CA ASP A 269 19.93 -10.97 9.43
C ASP A 269 18.90 -10.21 8.59
N PHE A 270 19.23 -8.97 8.18
CA PHE A 270 18.37 -8.19 7.30
C PHE A 270 18.18 -8.86 5.94
N LYS A 271 19.27 -9.37 5.36
CA LYS A 271 19.23 -10.14 4.12
C LYS A 271 18.33 -11.38 4.25
N ALA A 272 18.44 -12.13 5.34
CA ALA A 272 17.61 -13.30 5.58
C ALA A 272 16.12 -12.93 5.71
N THR A 273 15.80 -11.81 6.38
CA THR A 273 14.42 -11.30 6.49
C THR A 273 13.87 -10.93 5.10
N MET A 274 14.63 -10.21 4.29
CA MET A 274 14.19 -9.82 2.94
C MET A 274 14.07 -11.02 1.98
N ASP A 275 15.00 -11.97 2.04
CA ASP A 275 14.93 -13.21 1.24
C ASP A 275 13.69 -14.02 1.59
N GLY A 276 13.35 -14.09 2.88
CA GLY A 276 12.15 -14.79 3.33
C GLY A 276 10.86 -14.06 2.93
N TYR A 277 10.84 -12.73 3.00
CA TYR A 277 9.71 -11.94 2.49
C TYR A 277 9.52 -12.15 0.98
N GLU A 278 10.59 -12.12 0.19
CA GLU A 278 10.53 -12.42 -1.25
C GLU A 278 9.98 -13.82 -1.52
N SER A 279 10.46 -14.82 -0.76
CA SER A 279 9.98 -16.20 -0.87
C SER A 279 8.49 -16.29 -0.59
N TYR A 280 8.02 -15.64 0.48
CA TYR A 280 6.61 -15.59 0.83
C TYR A 280 5.75 -14.97 -0.28
N ILE A 281 6.16 -13.83 -0.84
CA ILE A 281 5.42 -13.20 -1.94
C ILE A 281 5.45 -14.07 -3.21
N ASN A 282 6.55 -14.78 -3.48
CA ASN A 282 6.62 -15.73 -4.58
C ASN A 282 5.62 -16.90 -4.40
N GLU A 283 5.52 -17.44 -3.19
CA GLU A 283 4.54 -18.48 -2.85
C GLU A 283 3.10 -17.98 -2.99
N TYR A 284 2.85 -16.73 -2.58
CA TYR A 284 1.57 -16.05 -2.82
C TYR A 284 1.24 -15.96 -4.31
N ILE A 285 2.19 -15.52 -5.15
CA ILE A 285 2.01 -15.40 -6.61
C ILE A 285 1.73 -16.77 -7.25
N ASP A 286 2.50 -17.79 -6.87
CA ASP A 286 2.32 -19.16 -7.38
C ASP A 286 0.95 -19.73 -6.98
N PHE A 287 0.47 -19.40 -5.77
CA PHE A 287 -0.87 -19.73 -5.30
C PHE A 287 -1.96 -19.02 -6.15
N ILE A 288 -1.82 -17.73 -6.44
CA ILE A 288 -2.78 -17.01 -7.30
C ILE A 288 -2.82 -17.59 -8.72
N ASN A 289 -1.66 -17.91 -9.30
CA ASN A 289 -1.59 -18.53 -10.64
C ASN A 289 -2.25 -19.92 -10.66
N THR A 290 -2.08 -20.69 -9.59
CA THR A 290 -2.74 -21.99 -9.42
C THR A 290 -4.26 -21.82 -9.31
N TYR A 291 -4.72 -20.86 -8.52
CA TYR A 291 -6.14 -20.54 -8.36
C TYR A 291 -6.79 -20.09 -9.69
N ASN A 292 -6.15 -19.17 -10.41
CA ASN A 292 -6.64 -18.69 -11.71
C ASN A 292 -6.73 -19.82 -12.75
N SER A 293 -5.82 -20.80 -12.67
CA SER A 293 -5.79 -21.95 -13.59
C SER A 293 -6.83 -23.02 -13.27
N ASP A 294 -7.20 -23.19 -12.00
CA ASP A 294 -8.24 -24.11 -11.56
C ASP A 294 -9.07 -23.52 -10.39
N PRO A 295 -10.02 -22.63 -10.70
CA PRO A 295 -10.83 -21.96 -9.67
C PRO A 295 -11.77 -22.92 -8.92
N ASN A 296 -11.86 -24.19 -9.30
CA ASN A 296 -12.66 -25.20 -8.61
C ASN A 296 -11.84 -26.07 -7.62
N ASN A 297 -10.51 -25.92 -7.58
CA ASN A 297 -9.62 -26.66 -6.66
C ASN A 297 -9.49 -26.01 -5.27
N VAL A 298 -10.52 -25.29 -4.83
CA VAL A 298 -10.48 -24.53 -3.58
C VAL A 298 -10.30 -25.42 -2.35
N VAL A 299 -10.85 -26.65 -2.37
CA VAL A 299 -10.70 -27.63 -1.28
C VAL A 299 -9.26 -28.16 -1.18
N GLY A 300 -8.54 -28.26 -2.30
CA GLY A 300 -7.12 -28.66 -2.31
C GLY A 300 -6.19 -27.55 -1.84
N MET A 301 -6.61 -26.29 -1.97
CA MET A 301 -5.81 -25.10 -1.68
C MET A 301 -6.11 -24.48 -0.30
N LEU A 302 -7.13 -24.97 0.40
CA LEU A 302 -7.58 -24.49 1.72
C LEU A 302 -6.48 -24.57 2.80
N ALA A 303 -5.66 -25.63 2.79
CA ALA A 303 -4.54 -25.76 3.72
C ALA A 303 -3.43 -24.74 3.44
N GLN A 304 -3.08 -24.53 2.16
CA GLN A 304 -2.09 -23.55 1.72
C GLN A 304 -2.55 -22.11 2.00
N TYR A 305 -3.84 -21.83 1.81
CA TYR A 305 -4.43 -20.54 2.15
C TYR A 305 -4.31 -20.19 3.64
N ASN A 306 -4.61 -21.14 4.53
CA ASN A 306 -4.49 -20.92 5.98
C ASN A 306 -3.03 -20.73 6.43
N GLU A 307 -2.10 -21.43 5.81
CA GLU A 307 -0.66 -21.27 6.04
C GLU A 307 -0.21 -19.86 5.60
N MET A 308 -0.62 -19.44 4.41
CA MET A 308 -0.29 -18.11 3.85
C MET A 308 -0.85 -16.94 4.68
N MET A 309 -2.04 -17.11 5.27
CA MET A 309 -2.62 -16.12 6.19
C MET A 309 -1.86 -16.01 7.53
N GLN A 310 -1.35 -17.14 8.05
CA GLN A 310 -0.52 -17.12 9.26
C GLN A 310 0.86 -16.51 8.98
N GLU A 311 1.43 -16.82 7.82
CA GLU A 311 2.69 -16.24 7.38
C GLU A 311 2.56 -14.74 7.11
N TYR A 312 1.42 -14.26 6.58
CA TYR A 312 1.14 -12.84 6.43
C TYR A 312 1.28 -12.08 7.76
N ALA A 313 0.59 -12.55 8.80
CA ALA A 313 0.64 -11.94 10.13
C ALA A 313 2.07 -11.96 10.71
N ASN A 314 2.79 -13.07 10.48
CA ASN A 314 4.16 -13.23 10.93
C ASN A 314 5.14 -12.30 10.20
N TRP A 315 5.01 -12.16 8.88
CA TRP A 315 5.84 -11.27 8.07
C TRP A 315 5.56 -9.80 8.36
N THR A 316 4.30 -9.43 8.61
CA THR A 316 3.93 -8.08 9.06
C THR A 316 4.66 -7.73 10.36
N GLU A 317 4.60 -8.60 11.38
CA GLU A 317 5.33 -8.39 12.63
C GLU A 317 6.85 -8.33 12.44
N GLN A 318 7.41 -9.15 11.56
CA GLN A 318 8.85 -9.18 11.28
C GLN A 318 9.34 -7.92 10.56
N ILE A 319 8.57 -7.41 9.60
CA ILE A 319 8.90 -6.18 8.87
C ILE A 319 8.76 -4.96 9.78
N ASP A 320 7.68 -4.87 10.55
CA ASP A 320 7.47 -3.80 11.54
C ASP A 320 8.57 -3.75 12.61
N ALA A 321 9.22 -4.88 12.89
CA ALA A 321 10.30 -4.97 13.85
C ALA A 321 11.64 -4.45 13.31
N ILE A 322 11.76 -4.19 12.00
CA ILE A 322 13.00 -3.68 11.39
C ILE A 322 13.24 -2.25 11.86
N ASP A 323 14.39 -2.03 12.52
CA ASP A 323 14.84 -0.68 12.87
C ASP A 323 15.52 -0.05 11.66
N GLU A 324 14.77 0.68 10.85
CA GLU A 324 15.28 1.35 9.64
C GLU A 324 16.50 2.23 9.90
N SER A 325 16.56 2.89 11.06
CA SER A 325 17.68 3.77 11.41
C SER A 325 19.00 3.01 11.61
N SER A 326 18.92 1.68 11.70
CA SER A 326 20.05 0.77 11.81
C SER A 326 20.50 0.17 10.47
N LEU A 327 19.75 0.41 9.39
CA LEU A 327 20.07 -0.12 8.06
C LEU A 327 21.21 0.65 7.43
N SER A 328 22.17 -0.09 6.87
CA SER A 328 23.24 0.49 6.07
C SER A 328 22.77 0.83 4.66
N ALA A 329 23.57 1.60 3.92
CA ALA A 329 23.31 1.83 2.50
C ALA A 329 23.25 0.52 1.68
N ALA A 330 23.99 -0.51 2.08
CA ALA A 330 23.95 -1.82 1.44
C ALA A 330 22.66 -2.59 1.78
N ASP A 331 22.14 -2.45 3.00
CA ASP A 331 20.84 -3.02 3.40
C ASP A 331 19.69 -2.38 2.62
N LEU A 332 19.68 -1.05 2.49
CA LEU A 332 18.66 -0.33 1.72
C LEU A 332 18.70 -0.66 0.23
N ALA A 333 19.91 -0.81 -0.34
CA ALA A 333 20.05 -1.29 -1.72
C ALA A 333 19.48 -2.70 -1.88
N TYR A 334 19.74 -3.59 -0.91
CA TYR A 334 19.24 -4.95 -0.93
C TYR A 334 17.71 -5.03 -0.80
N TYR A 335 17.13 -4.22 0.08
CA TYR A 335 15.68 -4.04 0.19
C TYR A 335 15.06 -3.68 -1.16
N THR A 336 15.62 -2.67 -1.82
CA THR A 336 15.10 -2.17 -3.11
C THR A 336 15.18 -3.23 -4.19
N GLU A 337 16.27 -4.00 -4.23
CA GLU A 337 16.45 -5.12 -5.17
C GLU A 337 15.37 -6.21 -4.99
N VAL A 338 15.11 -6.58 -3.73
CA VAL A 338 14.07 -7.55 -3.35
C VAL A 338 12.68 -7.05 -3.74
N MET A 339 12.34 -5.80 -3.41
CA MET A 339 11.06 -5.19 -3.77
C MET A 339 10.88 -5.06 -5.29
N GLY A 340 11.96 -4.77 -6.03
CA GLY A 340 11.96 -4.77 -7.48
C GLY A 340 11.60 -6.13 -8.08
N ARG A 341 12.20 -7.22 -7.57
CA ARG A 341 11.89 -8.59 -7.99
C ARG A 341 10.46 -9.00 -7.65
N VAL A 342 10.02 -8.69 -6.43
CA VAL A 342 8.63 -8.93 -6.00
C VAL A 342 7.65 -8.24 -6.94
N ASN A 343 7.86 -6.96 -7.24
CA ASN A 343 7.00 -6.20 -8.15
C ASN A 343 7.01 -6.75 -9.57
N ALA A 344 8.17 -7.10 -10.10
CA ALA A 344 8.28 -7.71 -11.42
C ALA A 344 7.46 -9.00 -11.51
N ARG A 345 7.50 -9.82 -10.46
CA ARG A 345 6.75 -11.07 -10.42
C ARG A 345 5.25 -10.88 -10.19
N LEU A 346 4.83 -9.85 -9.45
CA LEU A 346 3.42 -9.49 -9.29
C LEU A 346 2.78 -9.08 -10.63
N LEU A 347 3.54 -8.43 -11.52
CA LEU A 347 3.06 -8.05 -12.86
C LEU A 347 2.81 -9.24 -13.80
N GLU A 348 3.38 -10.40 -13.50
CA GLU A 348 3.15 -11.64 -14.26
C GLU A 348 1.82 -12.33 -13.89
N VAL A 349 1.17 -11.89 -12.81
CA VAL A 349 -0.10 -12.47 -12.37
C VAL A 349 -1.24 -12.04 -13.30
N GLY A 350 -1.86 -13.00 -13.98
CA GLY A 350 -3.07 -12.77 -14.79
C GLY A 350 -2.84 -12.46 -16.28
N GLN A 351 -1.61 -12.60 -16.79
CA GLN A 351 -1.34 -12.81 -18.22
C GLN A 351 -1.55 -14.28 -18.59
#